data_AF-A0A2J6RRM9-F1
#
_entry.id   AF-A0A2J6RRM9-F1
#
_cell.length_a   1.000
_cell.length_b   1.000
_cell.length_c   1.000
_cell.angle_alpha   90.00
_cell.angle_beta   90.00
_cell.angle_gamma   90.00
#
_symmetry.space_group_name_H-M   'P 1'
#
loop_
_entity.id
_entity.type
_entity.pdbx_description
1 polymer ?
#
loop_
_entity_poly.entity_id
_entity_poly.type
_entity_poly.pdbx_seq_one_letter_code
_entity_poly.pdbx_strand_id
1 'polypeptide(L)'
;MNPPLQIVKGNDGVLRDVYDRPMVVVFNATKDNLNHGRSSGRSPQASTSPKTSPFAFVHVDGSTKEDRTARALIRTHVMQNHFRRKREKAAQERRSSNRTTKSSKESIEVSVLWADDLFGTCSLLPQPTGNLDPFAQYPIEMTPRTHQLVNHYITIISGLAKPGAFNYMSSLAAGMKDEALFHVLLLTSALHLRYLTENVEWDETEKGQVTEIISHKLAAIRKVNEKLRDPPSSISDEIIHAVTFMAMAESVDFLGGNKAAADAHLDGLSRMIKARGGLETLDHDIVQKICLADYLCCVEPDLRPRFKLPPCSKDSQQKEQLLRRARLPWPHMQRIEYPSLAEVPTGFQELCSLVPLEDEFIDILRNIENFCIVFREVHRSGKIKTLRATDFDVTSLRYRLLCMESARRSATHKELVGDACRIGALVFLKTVFDQFGWWGTSRVVRGRQHATVLEKLKVYLTRLDSSVDALETECLEFSLWLTCMAGLLPLQYINKVWFGACLGAIVEKLGLEAWEGVEAVLRKFLWIQWIHGPACKEFWEETHKDGEHAM
;
A
#
# COMPACT_ATOMS: atom_id res chain seq x y z
N MET A 1 54.61 -29.98 10.09
CA MET A 1 53.49 -29.05 9.89
C MET A 1 52.48 -29.77 9.02
N ASN A 2 51.27 -30.04 9.52
CA ASN A 2 50.20 -30.56 8.67
C ASN A 2 49.78 -29.44 7.69
N PRO A 3 49.53 -29.75 6.41
CA PRO A 3 49.09 -28.74 5.45
C PRO A 3 47.77 -28.10 5.91
N PRO A 4 47.48 -26.84 5.53
CA PRO A 4 46.21 -26.20 5.83
C PRO A 4 45.06 -27.05 5.29
N LEU A 5 44.07 -27.35 6.13
CA LEU A 5 42.88 -28.11 5.77
C LEU A 5 42.21 -27.43 4.56
N GLN A 6 42.25 -28.08 3.40
CA GLN A 6 41.57 -27.60 2.20
C GLN A 6 40.05 -27.77 2.41
N ILE A 7 39.32 -26.66 2.28
CA ILE A 7 37.89 -26.57 2.55
C ILE A 7 37.14 -26.66 1.23
N VAL A 8 36.16 -27.56 1.16
CA VAL A 8 35.28 -27.72 0.00
C VAL A 8 33.85 -27.45 0.47
N LYS A 9 33.10 -26.65 -0.29
CA LYS A 9 31.67 -26.42 -0.02
C LYS A 9 30.88 -27.46 -0.79
N GLY A 10 30.16 -28.33 -0.07
CA GLY A 10 29.29 -29.34 -0.67
C GLY A 10 28.12 -28.70 -1.41
N ASN A 11 27.48 -29.46 -2.31
CA ASN A 11 26.30 -29.03 -3.06
C ASN A 11 25.08 -28.76 -2.16
N ASP A 12 25.12 -29.25 -0.92
CA ASP A 12 24.17 -29.01 0.18
C ASP A 12 24.48 -27.70 0.95
N GLY A 13 25.54 -26.99 0.59
CA GLY A 13 26.00 -25.78 1.25
C GLY A 13 26.80 -26.01 2.54
N VAL A 14 27.01 -27.27 2.95
CA VAL A 14 27.77 -27.64 4.16
C VAL A 14 29.27 -27.58 3.86
N LEU A 15 30.05 -26.97 4.76
CA LEU A 15 31.51 -26.91 4.63
C LEU A 15 32.11 -28.24 5.07
N ARG A 16 32.94 -28.84 4.21
CA ARG A 16 33.56 -30.14 4.44
C ARG A 16 35.08 -30.09 4.20
N ASP A 17 35.82 -30.99 4.82
CA ASP A 17 37.23 -31.21 4.48
C ASP A 17 37.37 -32.05 3.20
N VAL A 18 38.60 -32.24 2.72
CA VAL A 18 38.90 -33.10 1.55
C VAL A 18 38.54 -34.58 1.73
N TYR A 19 38.12 -34.99 2.93
CA TYR A 19 37.64 -36.34 3.25
C TYR A 19 36.13 -36.36 3.50
N ASP A 20 35.40 -35.33 3.05
CA ASP A 20 33.94 -35.17 3.14
C ASP A 20 33.38 -35.03 4.56
N ARG A 21 34.22 -34.68 5.55
CA ARG A 21 33.79 -34.54 6.95
C ARG A 21 33.23 -33.15 7.23
N PRO A 22 32.06 -33.03 7.90
CA PRO A 22 31.40 -31.75 8.14
C PRO A 22 32.20 -30.88 9.14
N MET A 23 32.32 -29.60 8.81
CA MET A 23 33.06 -28.60 9.60
C MET A 23 32.22 -27.36 9.90
N VAL A 24 32.45 -26.75 11.07
CA VAL A 24 31.82 -25.50 11.50
C VAL A 24 32.89 -24.43 11.74
N VAL A 25 32.58 -23.20 11.31
CA VAL A 25 33.45 -22.03 11.50
C VAL A 25 33.17 -21.40 12.86
N VAL A 26 34.21 -21.21 13.66
CA VAL A 26 34.16 -20.59 14.98
C VAL A 26 35.02 -19.34 14.98
N PHE A 27 34.44 -18.21 15.40
CA PHE A 27 35.16 -16.95 15.52
C PHE A 27 36.05 -16.94 16.77
N ASN A 28 37.34 -16.66 16.61
CA ASN A 28 38.31 -16.61 17.70
C ASN A 28 38.65 -15.15 18.06
N ALA A 29 37.92 -14.57 19.00
CA ALA A 29 38.09 -13.18 19.42
C ALA A 29 39.32 -12.92 20.31
N THR A 30 40.16 -13.92 20.62
CA THR A 30 41.24 -13.75 21.61
C THR A 30 42.55 -13.23 21.06
N LYS A 31 42.65 -12.87 19.78
CA LYS A 31 43.92 -12.43 19.20
C LYS A 31 44.00 -11.04 18.56
N ASP A 32 42.89 -10.33 18.38
CA ASP A 32 42.94 -8.96 17.86
C ASP A 32 42.33 -7.98 18.87
N ASN A 33 43.17 -7.04 19.31
CA ASN A 33 42.89 -5.84 20.12
C ASN A 33 42.95 -5.95 21.65
N LEU A 34 44.16 -6.20 22.17
CA LEU A 34 44.63 -5.59 23.42
C LEU A 34 46.07 -5.13 23.22
N ASN A 35 46.26 -4.00 22.52
CA ASN A 35 47.38 -3.05 22.67
C ASN A 35 47.43 -2.06 21.50
N HIS A 36 46.56 -1.05 21.52
CA HIS A 36 46.88 0.22 20.85
C HIS A 36 46.48 1.39 21.76
N GLY A 37 47.37 1.66 22.72
CA GLY A 37 47.44 2.92 23.45
C GLY A 37 48.78 3.59 23.16
N ARG A 38 48.72 4.76 22.50
CA ARG A 38 49.71 5.86 22.47
C ARG A 38 51.19 5.54 22.20
N SER A 39 51.67 5.91 21.00
CA SER A 39 52.86 6.77 20.84
C SER A 39 53.02 7.25 19.39
N SER A 40 53.64 8.41 19.26
CA SER A 40 53.88 9.23 18.08
C SER A 40 55.05 8.77 17.19
N GLY A 41 54.93 8.98 15.87
CA GLY A 41 56.04 9.43 15.02
C GLY A 41 56.65 8.42 14.01
N ARG A 42 56.77 8.90 12.76
CA ARG A 42 57.68 8.52 11.64
C ARG A 42 57.47 7.20 10.87
N SER A 43 57.37 7.34 9.54
CA SER A 43 57.55 6.32 8.47
C SER A 43 59.05 6.05 8.20
N PRO A 44 59.48 5.18 7.25
CA PRO A 44 58.83 4.05 6.52
C PRO A 44 59.71 2.76 6.42
N GLN A 45 59.15 1.59 6.05
CA GLN A 45 59.68 0.54 5.14
C GLN A 45 59.12 -0.88 5.39
N ALA A 46 59.23 -1.71 4.34
CA ALA A 46 58.53 -2.96 4.01
C ALA A 46 58.79 -4.19 4.91
N SER A 47 57.82 -5.10 4.99
CA SER A 47 58.00 -6.56 4.77
C SER A 47 56.68 -7.34 4.94
N THR A 48 56.57 -8.40 4.14
CA THR A 48 55.46 -9.31 3.91
C THR A 48 55.30 -10.38 5.00
N SER A 49 54.07 -10.59 5.51
CA SER A 49 53.60 -11.89 6.06
C SER A 49 52.05 -11.96 6.00
N PRO A 50 51.45 -13.15 5.78
CA PRO A 50 50.01 -13.26 5.53
C PRO A 50 49.23 -13.10 6.84
N LYS A 51 48.29 -12.14 6.85
CA LYS A 51 47.33 -11.96 7.95
C LYS A 51 46.55 -13.27 8.17
N THR A 52 46.77 -13.91 9.31
CA THR A 52 46.02 -15.10 9.74
C THR A 52 44.57 -14.72 10.02
N SER A 53 43.62 -15.45 9.43
CA SER A 53 42.19 -15.16 9.55
C SER A 53 41.66 -15.38 10.98
N PRO A 54 40.72 -14.57 11.49
CA PRO A 54 40.17 -14.65 12.85
C PRO A 54 39.19 -15.85 13.06
N PHE A 55 39.17 -16.78 12.12
CA PHE A 55 38.23 -17.89 12.05
C PHE A 55 38.97 -19.22 12.23
N ALA A 56 38.47 -20.08 13.11
CA ALA A 56 38.96 -21.43 13.33
C ALA A 56 37.88 -22.44 12.91
N PHE A 57 38.25 -23.50 12.19
CA PHE A 57 37.31 -24.52 11.72
C PHE A 57 37.42 -25.77 12.61
N VAL A 58 36.28 -26.29 13.05
CA VAL A 58 36.22 -27.47 13.94
C VAL A 58 35.31 -28.53 13.31
N HIS A 59 35.74 -29.80 13.37
CA HIS A 59 34.96 -30.94 12.89
C HIS A 59 33.78 -31.23 13.83
N VAL A 60 32.63 -31.58 13.25
CA VAL A 60 31.37 -31.80 13.99
C VAL A 60 31.15 -33.28 14.33
N ASP A 61 31.87 -34.18 13.66
CA ASP A 61 31.57 -35.62 13.66
C ASP A 61 32.01 -36.39 14.93
N GLY A 62 32.67 -35.73 15.89
CA GLY A 62 33.10 -36.34 17.16
C GLY A 62 34.10 -37.50 17.01
N SER A 63 34.56 -37.78 15.78
CA SER A 63 35.36 -38.96 15.44
C SER A 63 36.85 -38.80 15.80
N THR A 64 37.27 -37.57 16.08
CA THR A 64 38.62 -37.24 16.54
C THR A 64 38.55 -36.61 17.93
N LYS A 65 39.40 -37.05 18.87
CA LYS A 65 39.51 -36.40 20.19
C LYS A 65 39.89 -34.93 19.97
N GLU A 66 38.91 -34.05 20.15
CA GLU A 66 39.06 -32.61 19.96
C GLU A 66 40.25 -32.06 20.76
N ASP A 67 41.10 -31.27 20.12
CA ASP A 67 42.27 -30.64 20.75
C ASP A 67 41.82 -29.76 21.94
N ARG A 68 42.65 -29.67 22.98
CA ARG A 68 42.34 -28.95 24.24
C ARG A 68 42.04 -27.46 23.98
N THR A 69 42.68 -26.90 22.96
CA THR A 69 42.48 -25.55 22.43
C THR A 69 41.12 -25.37 21.75
N ALA A 70 40.68 -26.32 20.92
CA ALA A 70 39.35 -26.30 20.28
C ALA A 70 38.23 -26.38 21.33
N ARG A 71 38.38 -27.24 22.34
CA ARG A 71 37.44 -27.35 23.46
C ARG A 71 37.38 -26.09 24.34
N ALA A 72 38.49 -25.38 24.50
CA ALA A 72 38.50 -24.10 25.21
C ALA A 72 37.77 -23.01 24.41
N LEU A 73 37.98 -22.96 23.10
CA LEU A 73 37.31 -22.01 22.19
C LEU A 73 35.79 -22.20 22.17
N ILE A 74 35.31 -23.44 22.04
CA ILE A 74 33.88 -23.76 22.06
C ILE A 74 33.28 -23.34 23.41
N ARG A 75 33.93 -23.65 24.53
CA ARG A 75 33.46 -23.26 25.86
C ARG A 75 33.41 -21.75 26.04
N THR A 76 34.42 -21.01 25.59
CA THR A 76 34.41 -19.54 25.66
C THR A 76 33.27 -18.96 24.84
N HIS A 77 33.05 -19.46 23.62
CA HIS A 77 31.98 -18.98 22.73
C HIS A 77 30.58 -19.24 23.31
N VAL A 78 30.32 -20.46 23.79
CA VAL A 78 29.02 -20.84 24.38
C VAL A 78 28.77 -20.08 25.68
N MET A 79 29.78 -19.93 26.54
CA MET A 79 29.64 -19.22 27.82
C MET A 79 29.48 -17.71 27.64
N GLN A 80 30.14 -17.07 26.67
CA GLN A 80 29.94 -15.66 26.36
C GLN A 80 28.49 -15.37 25.93
N ASN A 81 27.92 -16.24 25.09
CA ASN A 81 26.54 -16.10 24.64
C ASN A 81 25.54 -16.32 25.81
N HIS A 82 25.87 -17.25 26.72
CA HIS A 82 25.10 -17.48 27.95
C HIS A 82 25.13 -16.26 28.89
N PHE A 83 26.30 -15.68 29.16
CA PHE A 83 26.43 -14.51 30.03
C PHE A 83 25.81 -13.23 29.43
N ARG A 84 25.85 -13.08 28.10
CA ARG A 84 25.18 -11.98 27.38
C ARG A 84 23.66 -12.04 27.57
N ARG A 85 23.05 -13.21 27.32
CA ARG A 85 21.61 -13.44 27.56
C ARG A 85 21.20 -13.22 29.02
N LYS A 86 22.07 -13.58 29.97
CA LYS A 86 21.83 -13.34 31.40
C LYS A 86 21.86 -11.84 31.76
N ARG A 87 22.75 -11.05 31.14
CA ARG A 87 22.80 -9.59 31.31
C ARG A 87 21.58 -8.88 30.70
N GLU A 88 21.13 -9.33 29.54
CA GLU A 88 19.94 -8.80 28.87
C GLU A 88 18.68 -9.00 29.71
N LYS A 89 18.49 -10.20 30.28
CA LYS A 89 17.38 -10.48 31.22
C LYS A 89 17.42 -9.58 32.47
N ALA A 90 18.59 -9.41 33.08
CA ALA A 90 18.74 -8.58 34.28
C ALA A 90 18.50 -7.08 34.00
N ALA A 91 18.82 -6.59 32.79
CA ALA A 91 18.53 -5.22 32.38
C ALA A 91 17.02 -4.99 32.12
N GLN A 92 16.31 -6.01 31.65
CA GLN A 92 14.88 -5.97 31.38
C GLN A 92 14.05 -5.98 32.67
N GLU A 93 14.48 -6.75 33.67
CA GLU A 93 13.87 -6.76 35.01
C GLU A 93 14.01 -5.40 35.73
N ARG A 94 15.16 -4.73 35.62
CA ARG A 94 15.38 -3.39 36.20
C ARG A 94 14.53 -2.28 35.54
N ARG A 95 14.18 -2.42 34.25
CA ARG A 95 13.30 -1.46 33.56
C ARG A 95 11.84 -1.58 33.99
N SER A 96 11.42 -2.76 34.47
CA SER A 96 10.03 -3.01 34.90
C SER A 96 9.71 -2.45 36.30
N SER A 97 10.70 -2.32 37.20
CA SER A 97 10.45 -1.84 38.58
C SER A 97 10.40 -0.32 38.72
N ASN A 98 10.82 0.45 37.71
CA ASN A 98 10.91 1.91 37.77
C ASN A 98 9.66 2.65 37.24
N ARG A 99 8.60 1.93 36.88
CA ARG A 99 7.45 2.48 36.16
C ARG A 99 6.22 2.80 37.02
N THR A 100 6.29 2.67 38.35
CA THR A 100 5.15 2.86 39.27
C THR A 100 5.11 4.18 40.04
N THR A 101 5.97 5.16 39.77
CA THR A 101 5.87 6.47 40.43
C THR A 101 6.12 7.66 39.50
N LYS A 102 5.05 8.45 39.29
CA LYS A 102 4.91 9.83 38.78
C LYS A 102 4.20 9.95 37.42
N SER A 103 2.97 10.48 37.45
CA SER A 103 2.68 11.85 37.00
C SER A 103 1.19 12.15 37.09
N SER A 104 0.84 13.17 37.88
CA SER A 104 -0.42 13.92 37.82
C SER A 104 -0.17 15.20 37.03
N LYS A 105 -1.01 15.48 36.02
CA LYS A 105 -1.63 16.80 35.75
C LYS A 105 -2.42 16.79 34.43
N GLU A 106 -3.51 17.54 34.48
CA GLU A 106 -4.60 17.68 33.53
C GLU A 106 -4.18 18.25 32.15
N SER A 107 -4.83 17.76 31.10
CA SER A 107 -4.92 18.42 29.79
C SER A 107 -6.28 18.13 29.13
N ILE A 108 -6.73 19.13 28.38
CA ILE A 108 -8.06 19.33 27.81
C ILE A 108 -8.39 18.27 26.74
N GLU A 109 -9.61 17.74 26.83
CA GLU A 109 -10.11 16.63 26.01
C GLU A 109 -10.52 17.11 24.60
N VAL A 110 -9.67 16.84 23.61
CA VAL A 110 -10.04 16.84 22.18
C VAL A 110 -10.09 15.38 21.73
N SER A 111 -11.30 14.84 21.64
CA SER A 111 -11.54 13.42 21.35
C SER A 111 -11.68 13.18 19.85
N VAL A 112 -10.64 12.63 19.21
CA VAL A 112 -10.70 12.00 17.88
C VAL A 112 -9.86 10.73 17.87
N LEU A 113 -10.53 9.61 17.59
CA LEU A 113 -10.04 8.27 17.18
C LEU A 113 -8.54 8.00 17.32
N TRP A 114 -8.14 7.50 18.47
CA TRP A 114 -7.01 6.59 18.59
C TRP A 114 -7.51 5.31 19.23
N ALA A 115 -7.38 4.19 18.51
CA ALA A 115 -7.39 2.89 19.16
C ALA A 115 -6.00 2.70 19.79
N ASP A 116 -5.77 3.37 20.92
CA ASP A 116 -4.52 3.24 21.68
C ASP A 116 -4.35 1.86 22.34
N ASP A 117 -5.33 0.95 22.20
CA ASP A 117 -5.33 -0.36 22.87
C ASP A 117 -5.41 -1.58 21.94
N LEU A 118 -5.08 -1.46 20.65
CA LEU A 118 -4.88 -2.66 19.79
C LEU A 118 -3.47 -3.26 19.87
N PHE A 119 -2.55 -2.60 20.58
CA PHE A 119 -1.15 -3.00 20.68
C PHE A 119 -0.74 -3.34 22.11
N GLY A 120 -1.40 -4.35 22.68
CA GLY A 120 -0.77 -5.15 23.72
C GLY A 120 0.35 -5.98 23.09
N THR A 121 1.60 -5.71 23.46
CA THR A 121 2.78 -6.54 23.14
C THR A 121 2.45 -8.03 23.34
N CYS A 122 2.17 -8.75 22.26
CA CYS A 122 1.82 -10.16 22.34
C CYS A 122 3.11 -10.98 22.46
N SER A 123 3.58 -11.14 23.70
CA SER A 123 4.65 -12.08 24.07
C SER A 123 4.10 -13.50 24.30
N LEU A 124 3.03 -13.89 23.60
CA LEU A 124 2.43 -15.22 23.74
C LEU A 124 2.62 -16.02 22.45
N LEU A 125 3.08 -17.25 22.62
CA LEU A 125 3.12 -18.27 21.56
C LEU A 125 1.78 -18.27 20.81
N PRO A 126 1.77 -18.31 19.47
CA PRO A 126 0.53 -18.34 18.71
C PRO A 126 -0.19 -19.66 19.01
N GLN A 127 -1.17 -19.63 19.89
CA GLN A 127 -2.23 -20.64 19.82
C GLN A 127 -3.05 -20.34 18.56
N PRO A 128 -3.45 -21.36 17.79
CA PRO A 128 -4.39 -21.16 16.70
C PRO A 128 -5.67 -20.61 17.32
N THR A 129 -5.94 -19.33 17.07
CA THR A 129 -7.27 -18.77 17.25
C THR A 129 -8.24 -19.70 16.53
N GLY A 130 -9.35 -20.07 17.17
CA GLY A 130 -10.32 -21.10 16.72
C GLY A 130 -11.02 -20.86 15.37
N ASN A 131 -10.41 -20.12 14.45
CA ASN A 131 -10.86 -19.83 13.10
C ASN A 131 -10.15 -20.67 12.02
N LEU A 132 -9.03 -21.33 12.34
CA LEU A 132 -8.37 -22.27 11.42
C LEU A 132 -8.75 -23.69 11.82
N ASP A 133 -9.44 -24.41 10.93
CA ASP A 133 -9.72 -25.83 11.13
C ASP A 133 -8.39 -26.62 11.14
N PRO A 134 -8.02 -27.28 12.25
CA PRO A 134 -6.78 -28.04 12.34
C PRO A 134 -6.75 -29.27 11.42
N PHE A 135 -7.89 -29.64 10.84
CA PHE A 135 -8.04 -30.72 9.86
C PHE A 135 -8.23 -30.21 8.43
N ALA A 136 -8.16 -28.89 8.19
CA ALA A 136 -8.24 -28.36 6.83
C ALA A 136 -7.09 -28.89 5.97
N GLN A 137 -7.43 -29.41 4.80
CA GLN A 137 -6.44 -29.77 3.79
C GLN A 137 -6.04 -28.52 3.01
N TYR A 138 -4.82 -28.06 3.23
CA TYR A 138 -4.27 -26.90 2.53
C TYR A 138 -3.63 -27.30 1.18
N PRO A 139 -3.60 -26.38 0.19
CA PRO A 139 -2.98 -26.64 -1.11
C PRO A 139 -1.46 -26.87 -1.09
N ILE A 140 -0.80 -26.49 0.01
CA ILE A 140 0.65 -26.59 0.20
C ILE A 140 0.98 -27.25 1.53
N GLU A 141 2.22 -27.70 1.67
CA GLU A 141 2.75 -28.10 2.97
C GLU A 141 2.82 -26.89 3.92
N MET A 142 2.15 -27.01 5.05
CA MET A 142 1.97 -25.90 5.98
C MET A 142 3.04 -25.89 7.07
N THR A 143 3.71 -24.75 7.21
CA THR A 143 4.59 -24.41 8.35
C THR A 143 3.84 -23.54 9.37
N PRO A 144 4.35 -23.39 10.62
CA PRO A 144 3.77 -22.44 11.58
C PRO A 144 3.70 -21.02 11.02
N ARG A 145 4.68 -20.63 10.20
CA ARG A 145 4.71 -19.31 9.57
C ARG A 145 3.61 -19.15 8.51
N THR A 146 3.39 -20.15 7.66
CA THR A 146 2.29 -20.09 6.68
C THR A 146 0.91 -20.04 7.34
N HIS A 147 0.72 -20.72 8.49
CA HIS A 147 -0.52 -20.60 9.26
C HIS A 147 -0.75 -19.17 9.78
N GLN A 148 0.31 -18.47 10.20
CA GLN A 148 0.22 -17.06 10.58
C GLN A 148 -0.24 -16.18 9.41
N LEU A 149 0.30 -16.42 8.21
CA LEU A 149 -0.10 -15.68 7.00
C LEU A 149 -1.56 -15.94 6.61
N VAL A 150 -2.03 -17.19 6.71
CA VAL A 150 -3.44 -17.53 6.49
C VAL A 150 -4.32 -16.86 7.54
N ASN A 151 -3.93 -16.92 8.82
CA ASN A 151 -4.68 -16.28 9.88
C ASN A 151 -4.76 -14.75 9.67
N HIS A 152 -3.65 -14.12 9.26
CA HIS A 152 -3.62 -12.70 8.91
C HIS A 152 -4.55 -12.39 7.73
N TYR A 153 -4.59 -13.26 6.73
CA TYR A 153 -5.50 -13.12 5.59
C TYR A 153 -6.96 -13.13 6.06
N ILE A 154 -7.34 -14.14 6.85
CA ILE A 154 -8.72 -14.33 7.32
C ILE A 154 -9.13 -13.20 8.27
N THR A 155 -8.30 -12.86 9.25
CA THR A 155 -8.71 -11.97 10.34
C THR A 155 -8.58 -10.50 9.97
N ILE A 156 -7.55 -10.12 9.20
CA ILE A 156 -7.25 -8.73 8.86
C ILE A 156 -7.68 -8.43 7.44
N ILE A 157 -7.07 -9.08 6.44
CA ILE A 157 -7.28 -8.71 5.02
C ILE A 157 -8.74 -8.94 4.61
N SER A 158 -9.34 -10.08 4.99
CA SER A 158 -10.72 -10.37 4.64
C SER A 158 -11.72 -9.43 5.33
N GLY A 159 -11.37 -8.98 6.55
CA GLY A 159 -12.13 -7.99 7.31
C GLY A 159 -12.12 -6.59 6.69
N LEU A 160 -11.16 -6.29 5.81
CA LEU A 160 -11.14 -5.04 5.01
C LEU A 160 -12.29 -5.01 3.99
N ALA A 161 -12.87 -6.17 3.63
CA ALA A 161 -13.99 -6.26 2.71
C ALA A 161 -15.36 -6.51 3.36
N LYS A 162 -16.41 -5.94 2.77
CA LYS A 162 -17.78 -6.39 2.97
C LYS A 162 -18.10 -7.64 2.12
N PRO A 163 -19.00 -8.51 2.61
CA PRO A 163 -19.60 -9.54 1.78
C PRO A 163 -20.32 -8.93 0.56
N GLY A 164 -19.97 -9.39 -0.65
CA GLY A 164 -20.79 -9.21 -1.86
C GLY A 164 -20.33 -8.19 -2.91
N ALA A 165 -19.24 -7.42 -2.72
CA ALA A 165 -18.72 -6.51 -3.76
C ALA A 165 -17.22 -6.70 -4.08
N PHE A 166 -16.40 -7.08 -3.10
CA PHE A 166 -15.01 -7.50 -3.31
C PHE A 166 -14.69 -8.56 -2.27
N ASN A 167 -15.10 -9.80 -2.52
CA ASN A 167 -15.13 -10.80 -1.45
C ASN A 167 -13.75 -11.46 -1.26
N TYR A 168 -12.89 -10.94 -0.38
CA TYR A 168 -11.62 -11.62 -0.06
C TYR A 168 -11.82 -13.06 0.46
N MET A 169 -12.96 -13.37 1.06
CA MET A 169 -13.27 -14.76 1.45
C MET A 169 -13.60 -15.64 0.24
N SER A 170 -14.14 -15.11 -0.86
CA SER A 170 -14.27 -15.89 -2.12
C SER A 170 -12.89 -16.14 -2.72
N SER A 171 -11.98 -15.16 -2.67
CA SER A 171 -10.58 -15.35 -3.05
C SER A 171 -9.91 -16.44 -2.23
N LEU A 172 -10.12 -16.49 -0.91
CA LEU A 172 -9.61 -17.56 -0.07
C LEU A 172 -10.21 -18.91 -0.43
N ALA A 173 -11.53 -19.00 -0.60
CA ALA A 173 -12.19 -20.25 -0.98
C ALA A 173 -11.72 -20.77 -2.34
N ALA A 174 -11.43 -19.88 -3.29
CA ALA A 174 -10.81 -20.22 -4.57
C ALA A 174 -9.34 -20.66 -4.39
N GLY A 175 -8.58 -19.94 -3.56
CA GLY A 175 -7.18 -20.27 -3.25
C GLY A 175 -7.03 -21.63 -2.58
N MET A 176 -7.97 -22.04 -1.72
CA MET A 176 -7.97 -23.38 -1.12
C MET A 176 -8.12 -24.53 -2.13
N LYS A 177 -8.48 -24.24 -3.39
CA LYS A 177 -8.57 -25.22 -4.49
C LYS A 177 -7.37 -25.17 -5.45
N ASP A 178 -6.52 -24.15 -5.34
CA ASP A 178 -5.49 -23.86 -6.32
C ASP A 178 -4.19 -23.40 -5.66
N GLU A 179 -3.12 -24.18 -5.85
CA GLU A 179 -1.81 -23.92 -5.26
C GLU A 179 -1.20 -22.57 -5.68
N ALA A 180 -1.41 -22.16 -6.94
CA ALA A 180 -0.86 -20.90 -7.45
C ALA A 180 -1.54 -19.71 -6.77
N LEU A 181 -2.88 -19.70 -6.77
CA LEU A 181 -3.66 -18.67 -6.09
C LEU A 181 -3.36 -18.67 -4.59
N PHE A 182 -3.27 -19.84 -3.94
CA PHE A 182 -2.93 -19.93 -2.53
C PHE A 182 -1.60 -19.24 -2.19
N HIS A 183 -0.54 -19.51 -2.97
CA HIS A 183 0.73 -18.80 -2.81
C HIS A 183 0.60 -17.28 -3.00
N VAL A 184 -0.24 -16.83 -3.93
CA VAL A 184 -0.49 -15.39 -4.11
C VAL A 184 -1.23 -14.78 -2.91
N LEU A 185 -2.17 -15.50 -2.28
CA LEU A 185 -2.83 -15.02 -1.05
C LEU A 185 -1.85 -14.90 0.12
N LEU A 186 -0.93 -15.87 0.26
CA LEU A 186 0.14 -15.80 1.26
C LEU A 186 1.10 -14.64 0.97
N LEU A 187 1.44 -14.41 -0.30
CA LEU A 187 2.19 -13.23 -0.74
C LEU A 187 1.48 -11.94 -0.34
N THR A 188 0.16 -11.83 -0.57
CA THR A 188 -0.63 -10.68 -0.12
C THR A 188 -0.52 -10.47 1.39
N SER A 189 -0.66 -11.53 2.20
CA SER A 189 -0.49 -11.46 3.64
C SER A 189 0.90 -11.00 4.06
N ALA A 190 1.94 -11.54 3.44
CA ALA A 190 3.33 -11.19 3.75
C ALA A 190 3.62 -9.72 3.40
N LEU A 191 3.17 -9.26 2.23
CA LEU A 191 3.25 -7.86 1.82
C LEU A 191 2.51 -6.93 2.77
N HIS A 192 1.32 -7.33 3.23
CA HIS A 192 0.51 -6.51 4.14
C HIS A 192 1.14 -6.43 5.53
N LEU A 193 1.69 -7.54 6.03
CA LEU A 193 2.42 -7.53 7.29
C LEU A 193 3.64 -6.62 7.21
N ARG A 194 4.41 -6.71 6.12
CA ARG A 194 5.56 -5.81 5.88
C ARG A 194 5.13 -4.35 5.91
N TYR A 195 4.08 -4.00 5.16
CA TYR A 195 3.52 -2.64 5.13
C TYR A 195 3.18 -2.11 6.54
N LEU A 196 2.64 -2.95 7.42
CA LEU A 196 2.33 -2.56 8.80
C LEU A 196 3.57 -2.41 9.69
N THR A 197 4.66 -3.11 9.40
CA THR A 197 5.84 -3.21 10.29
C THR A 197 7.01 -2.28 9.95
N GLU A 198 6.97 -1.56 8.83
CA GLU A 198 8.10 -0.76 8.32
C GLU A 198 8.51 0.47 9.20
N ASN A 199 7.78 0.80 10.26
CA ASN A 199 8.17 1.85 11.23
C ASN A 199 9.04 1.34 12.40
N VAL A 200 9.47 0.08 12.39
CA VAL A 200 10.22 -0.49 13.52
C VAL A 200 11.62 -0.92 13.06
N GLU A 201 12.66 -0.27 13.58
CA GLU A 201 14.08 -0.60 13.34
C GLU A 201 14.37 -2.05 13.76
N TRP A 202 14.59 -2.97 12.81
CA TRP A 202 15.02 -4.35 13.10
C TRP A 202 15.92 -4.95 12.00
N ASP A 203 17.10 -5.44 12.39
CA ASP A 203 18.26 -5.75 11.52
C ASP A 203 18.37 -7.25 11.07
N GLU A 204 17.38 -8.10 11.37
CA GLU A 204 17.37 -9.53 10.91
C GLU A 204 16.01 -9.99 10.37
N THR A 205 14.91 -9.44 10.89
CA THR A 205 13.53 -9.79 10.50
C THR A 205 13.21 -9.40 9.05
N GLU A 206 13.82 -8.31 8.55
CA GLU A 206 13.62 -7.81 7.19
C GLU A 206 14.11 -8.79 6.12
N LYS A 207 15.28 -9.40 6.32
CA LYS A 207 15.84 -10.42 5.41
C LYS A 207 14.93 -11.66 5.33
N GLY A 208 14.34 -12.08 6.45
CA GLY A 208 13.40 -13.18 6.51
C GLY A 208 12.09 -12.88 5.78
N GLN A 209 11.51 -11.69 5.98
CA GLN A 209 10.27 -11.26 5.33
C GLN A 209 10.43 -11.07 3.82
N VAL A 210 11.54 -10.46 3.37
CA VAL A 210 11.83 -10.31 1.93
C VAL A 210 12.00 -11.67 1.26
N THR A 211 12.66 -12.62 1.92
CA THR A 211 12.82 -14.00 1.41
C THR A 211 11.47 -14.72 1.29
N GLU A 212 10.56 -14.53 2.26
CA GLU A 212 9.20 -15.11 2.25
C GLU A 212 8.34 -14.57 1.09
N ILE A 213 8.33 -13.25 0.90
CA ILE A 213 7.63 -12.57 -0.20
C ILE A 213 8.12 -13.12 -1.55
N ILE A 214 9.44 -13.15 -1.75
CA ILE A 214 10.04 -13.65 -2.99
C ILE A 214 9.70 -15.14 -3.20
N SER A 215 9.73 -15.96 -2.14
CA SER A 215 9.46 -17.39 -2.24
C SER A 215 8.04 -17.67 -2.70
N HIS A 216 7.04 -17.03 -2.09
CA HIS A 216 5.63 -17.20 -2.49
C HIS A 216 5.36 -16.66 -3.90
N LYS A 217 5.95 -15.51 -4.26
CA LYS A 217 5.88 -14.97 -5.62
C LYS A 217 6.44 -15.94 -6.66
N LEU A 218 7.65 -16.46 -6.45
CA LEU A 218 8.28 -17.40 -7.39
C LEU A 218 7.52 -18.72 -7.47
N ALA A 219 7.00 -19.24 -6.36
CA ALA A 219 6.19 -20.44 -6.34
C ALA A 219 4.88 -20.26 -7.14
N ALA A 220 4.18 -19.14 -6.94
CA ALA A 220 2.98 -18.80 -7.72
C ALA A 220 3.28 -18.72 -9.22
N ILE A 221 4.33 -18.01 -9.63
CA ILE A 221 4.74 -17.90 -11.04
C ILE A 221 5.04 -19.27 -11.64
N ARG A 222 5.76 -20.13 -10.92
CA ARG A 222 6.05 -21.50 -11.38
C ARG A 222 4.77 -22.30 -11.60
N LYS A 223 3.83 -22.26 -10.66
CA LYS A 223 2.56 -23.00 -10.73
C LYS A 223 1.64 -22.49 -11.83
N VAL A 224 1.56 -21.16 -12.01
CA VAL A 224 0.86 -20.58 -13.16
C VAL A 224 1.50 -21.07 -14.47
N ASN A 225 2.82 -20.98 -14.60
CA ASN A 225 3.52 -21.40 -15.82
C ASN A 225 3.37 -22.90 -16.12
N GLU A 226 3.33 -23.76 -15.10
CA GLU A 226 3.06 -25.20 -15.26
C GLU A 226 1.68 -25.42 -15.87
N LYS A 227 0.65 -24.73 -15.36
CA LYS A 227 -0.74 -24.85 -15.83
C LYS A 227 -0.98 -24.22 -17.20
N LEU A 228 -0.22 -23.19 -17.56
CA LEU A 228 -0.29 -22.56 -18.88
C LEU A 228 0.36 -23.40 -19.99
N ARG A 229 1.06 -24.50 -19.67
CA ARG A 229 1.55 -25.46 -20.68
C ARG A 229 0.42 -26.32 -21.25
N ASP A 230 -0.67 -26.46 -20.49
CA ASP A 230 -1.85 -27.18 -20.92
C ASP A 230 -2.66 -26.37 -21.96
N PRO A 231 -3.55 -27.01 -22.75
CA PRO A 231 -4.32 -26.32 -23.78
C PRO A 231 -5.11 -25.13 -23.21
N PRO A 232 -5.39 -24.07 -23.99
CA PRO A 232 -6.06 -22.86 -23.48
C PRO A 232 -7.41 -23.08 -22.75
N SER A 233 -8.09 -24.21 -23.01
CA SER A 233 -9.27 -24.64 -22.27
C SER A 233 -9.03 -24.95 -20.79
N SER A 234 -7.77 -25.13 -20.37
CA SER A 234 -7.36 -25.38 -18.97
C SER A 234 -7.25 -24.09 -18.14
N ILE A 235 -7.33 -22.91 -18.75
CA ILE A 235 -7.26 -21.63 -18.04
C ILE A 235 -8.49 -21.52 -17.13
N SER A 236 -8.27 -21.73 -15.85
CA SER A 236 -9.32 -21.64 -14.83
C SER A 236 -9.46 -20.22 -14.28
N ASP A 237 -10.59 -19.98 -13.62
CA ASP A 237 -10.84 -18.71 -12.94
C ASP A 237 -9.80 -18.46 -11.82
N GLU A 238 -9.33 -19.51 -11.15
CA GLU A 238 -8.27 -19.43 -10.13
C GLU A 238 -6.94 -18.94 -10.71
N ILE A 239 -6.58 -19.35 -11.94
CA ILE A 239 -5.37 -18.87 -12.62
C ILE A 239 -5.50 -17.40 -12.98
N ILE A 240 -6.64 -17.00 -13.54
CA ILE A 240 -6.93 -15.58 -13.85
C ILE A 240 -6.85 -14.74 -12.57
N HIS A 241 -7.41 -15.25 -11.47
CA HIS A 241 -7.39 -14.60 -10.16
C HIS A 241 -5.96 -14.48 -9.63
N ALA A 242 -5.16 -15.54 -9.70
CA ALA A 242 -3.77 -15.55 -9.26
C ALA A 242 -2.95 -14.49 -10.01
N VAL A 243 -3.06 -14.44 -11.34
CA VAL A 243 -2.35 -13.46 -12.18
C VAL A 243 -2.83 -12.03 -11.90
N THR A 244 -4.13 -11.86 -11.67
CA THR A 244 -4.72 -10.56 -11.28
C THR A 244 -4.12 -10.05 -9.96
N PHE A 245 -4.00 -10.91 -8.95
CA PHE A 245 -3.42 -10.53 -7.66
C PHE A 245 -1.90 -10.33 -7.75
N MET A 246 -1.19 -11.08 -8.60
CA MET A 246 0.23 -10.81 -8.89
C MET A 246 0.42 -9.43 -9.51
N ALA A 247 -0.39 -9.04 -10.51
CA ALA A 247 -0.34 -7.69 -11.08
C ALA A 247 -0.55 -6.60 -10.02
N MET A 248 -1.51 -6.80 -9.11
CA MET A 248 -1.73 -5.87 -8.00
C MET A 248 -0.55 -5.81 -7.03
N ALA A 249 0.03 -6.96 -6.67
CA ALA A 249 1.20 -7.01 -5.80
C ALA A 249 2.39 -6.24 -6.42
N GLU A 250 2.61 -6.38 -7.73
CA GLU A 250 3.68 -5.67 -8.45
C GLU A 250 3.41 -4.18 -8.67
N SER A 251 2.16 -3.73 -8.58
CA SER A 251 1.77 -2.32 -8.80
C SER A 251 2.12 -1.36 -7.65
N VAL A 252 2.65 -1.87 -6.54
CA VAL A 252 2.90 -1.09 -5.32
C VAL A 252 4.40 -0.89 -5.12
N ASP A 253 4.91 0.22 -5.62
CA ASP A 253 6.36 0.55 -5.65
C ASP A 253 7.02 0.54 -4.27
N PHE A 254 6.33 1.06 -3.24
CA PHE A 254 6.89 1.14 -1.89
C PHE A 254 7.18 -0.22 -1.24
N LEU A 255 6.54 -1.29 -1.72
CA LEU A 255 6.82 -2.66 -1.27
C LEU A 255 7.87 -3.39 -2.15
N GLY A 256 8.53 -2.65 -3.05
CA GLY A 256 9.46 -3.20 -4.03
C GLY A 256 8.77 -3.69 -5.31
N GLY A 257 7.59 -3.14 -5.63
CA GLY A 257 6.86 -3.43 -6.87
C GLY A 257 7.68 -3.12 -8.13
N ASN A 258 7.35 -3.81 -9.22
CA ASN A 258 7.99 -3.65 -10.51
C ASN A 258 6.91 -3.41 -11.58
N LYS A 259 6.78 -2.17 -12.04
CA LYS A 259 5.81 -1.77 -13.07
C LYS A 259 5.91 -2.64 -14.33
N ALA A 260 7.12 -2.97 -14.80
CA ALA A 260 7.28 -3.82 -15.98
C ALA A 260 6.77 -5.25 -15.73
N ALA A 261 6.93 -5.77 -14.51
CA ALA A 261 6.35 -7.06 -14.12
C ALA A 261 4.82 -6.99 -14.01
N ALA A 262 4.28 -5.91 -13.42
CA ALA A 262 2.83 -5.67 -13.37
C ALA A 262 2.23 -5.62 -14.79
N ASP A 263 2.86 -4.86 -15.70
CA ASP A 263 2.47 -4.76 -17.10
C ASP A 263 2.53 -6.13 -17.80
N ALA A 264 3.57 -6.93 -17.56
CA ALA A 264 3.68 -8.28 -18.11
C ALA A 264 2.56 -9.21 -17.60
N HIS A 265 2.19 -9.11 -16.31
CA HIS A 265 1.06 -9.85 -15.76
C HIS A 265 -0.27 -9.41 -16.39
N LEU A 266 -0.50 -8.11 -16.58
CA LEU A 266 -1.72 -7.60 -17.21
C LEU A 266 -1.81 -7.95 -18.70
N ASP A 267 -0.69 -7.96 -19.42
CA ASP A 267 -0.64 -8.41 -20.82
C ASP A 267 -0.92 -9.91 -20.93
N GLY A 268 -0.37 -10.72 -20.01
CA GLY A 268 -0.68 -12.14 -19.89
C GLY A 268 -2.16 -12.37 -19.59
N LEU A 269 -2.71 -11.61 -18.64
CA LEU A 269 -4.12 -11.64 -18.26
C LEU A 269 -5.04 -11.31 -19.45
N SER A 270 -4.70 -10.31 -20.26
CA SER A 270 -5.43 -9.97 -21.49
C SER A 270 -5.50 -11.16 -22.46
N ARG A 271 -4.41 -11.92 -22.62
CA ARG A 271 -4.38 -13.11 -23.48
C ARG A 271 -5.23 -14.25 -22.89
N MET A 272 -5.16 -14.46 -21.57
CA MET A 272 -5.95 -15.49 -20.87
C MET A 272 -7.46 -15.24 -21.01
N ILE A 273 -7.88 -13.99 -20.84
CA ILE A 273 -9.29 -13.60 -20.93
C ILE A 273 -9.80 -13.74 -22.37
N LYS A 274 -9.00 -13.34 -23.37
CA LYS A 274 -9.33 -13.57 -24.78
C LYS A 274 -9.49 -15.06 -25.10
N ALA A 275 -8.61 -15.91 -24.57
CA ALA A 275 -8.71 -17.36 -24.75
C ALA A 275 -9.95 -17.98 -24.10
N ARG A 276 -10.47 -17.36 -23.02
CA ARG A 276 -11.72 -17.74 -22.35
C ARG A 276 -12.98 -17.22 -23.03
N GLY A 277 -12.84 -16.43 -24.09
CA GLY A 277 -13.96 -15.91 -24.86
C GLY A 277 -14.39 -14.49 -24.50
N GLY A 278 -13.67 -13.79 -23.62
CA GLY A 278 -13.95 -12.39 -23.26
C GLY A 278 -14.07 -12.15 -21.77
N LEU A 279 -14.34 -10.89 -21.38
CA LEU A 279 -14.57 -10.53 -19.97
C LEU A 279 -15.96 -10.98 -19.49
N GLU A 280 -16.92 -11.00 -20.41
CA GLU A 280 -18.32 -11.38 -20.21
C GLU A 280 -18.51 -12.84 -19.80
N THR A 281 -17.51 -13.69 -20.01
CA THR A 281 -17.54 -15.10 -19.62
C THR A 281 -17.11 -15.32 -18.17
N LEU A 282 -16.59 -14.27 -17.50
CA LEU A 282 -16.05 -14.34 -16.16
C LEU A 282 -17.08 -13.87 -15.13
N ASP A 283 -16.93 -14.38 -13.90
CA ASP A 283 -17.72 -13.88 -12.77
C ASP A 283 -17.45 -12.39 -12.49
N HIS A 284 -18.49 -11.66 -12.11
CA HIS A 284 -18.43 -10.23 -11.85
C HIS A 284 -17.38 -9.86 -10.79
N ASP A 285 -17.21 -10.68 -9.75
CA ASP A 285 -16.22 -10.45 -8.68
C ASP A 285 -14.78 -10.52 -9.22
N ILE A 286 -14.52 -11.41 -10.19
CA ILE A 286 -13.23 -11.53 -10.88
C ILE A 286 -13.02 -10.33 -11.80
N VAL A 287 -14.05 -9.91 -12.54
CA VAL A 287 -13.97 -8.72 -13.42
C VAL A 287 -13.66 -7.46 -12.61
N GLN A 288 -14.27 -7.26 -11.44
CA GLN A 288 -13.97 -6.13 -10.57
C GLN A 288 -12.51 -6.13 -10.08
N LYS A 289 -11.97 -7.32 -9.76
CA LYS A 289 -10.55 -7.49 -9.38
C LYS A 289 -9.60 -7.19 -10.53
N ILE A 290 -9.91 -7.66 -11.75
CA ILE A 290 -9.13 -7.36 -12.95
C ILE A 290 -9.12 -5.85 -13.20
N CYS A 291 -10.30 -5.23 -13.10
CA CYS A 291 -10.42 -3.80 -13.25
C CYS A 291 -9.55 -3.08 -12.22
N LEU A 292 -9.69 -3.40 -10.93
CA LEU A 292 -8.88 -2.79 -9.89
C LEU A 292 -7.38 -2.93 -10.21
N ALA A 293 -6.90 -4.12 -10.55
CA ALA A 293 -5.50 -4.37 -10.89
C ALA A 293 -4.98 -3.47 -12.02
N ASP A 294 -5.74 -3.34 -13.10
CA ASP A 294 -5.34 -2.51 -14.24
C ASP A 294 -5.49 -1.01 -13.93
N TYR A 295 -6.48 -0.58 -13.13
CA TYR A 295 -6.55 0.80 -12.60
C TYR A 295 -5.30 1.16 -11.80
N LEU A 296 -4.82 0.26 -10.93
CA LEU A 296 -3.63 0.49 -10.13
C LEU A 296 -2.40 0.76 -11.00
N CYS A 297 -2.33 0.15 -12.19
CA CYS A 297 -1.20 0.29 -13.10
C CYS A 297 -1.34 1.49 -14.05
N CYS A 298 -2.56 1.92 -14.38
CA CYS A 298 -2.79 2.97 -15.37
C CYS A 298 -3.13 4.35 -14.77
N VAL A 299 -3.54 4.45 -13.50
CA VAL A 299 -3.93 5.75 -12.92
C VAL A 299 -2.77 6.74 -12.80
N GLU A 300 -1.59 6.30 -12.34
CA GLU A 300 -0.43 7.19 -12.17
C GLU A 300 0.03 7.76 -13.50
N PRO A 301 0.35 6.93 -14.52
CA PRO A 301 0.79 7.47 -15.80
C PRO A 301 -0.38 8.06 -16.61
N ASP A 302 -1.57 8.15 -16.00
CA ASP A 302 -2.84 8.51 -16.62
C ASP A 302 -2.99 7.77 -17.95
N LEU A 303 -2.83 6.45 -18.00
CA LEU A 303 -3.00 5.63 -19.19
C LEU A 303 -4.44 5.16 -19.34
N ARG A 304 -4.79 4.76 -20.56
CA ARG A 304 -6.08 4.11 -20.82
C ARG A 304 -6.06 2.72 -20.19
N PRO A 305 -7.16 2.28 -19.55
CA PRO A 305 -7.26 0.91 -19.08
C PRO A 305 -7.18 -0.09 -20.24
N ARG A 306 -6.51 -1.22 -20.02
CA ARG A 306 -6.39 -2.33 -20.99
C ARG A 306 -7.72 -3.05 -21.16
N PHE A 307 -8.50 -3.16 -20.08
CA PHE A 307 -9.76 -3.89 -20.06
C PHE A 307 -10.93 -2.93 -20.27
N LYS A 308 -11.49 -2.91 -21.48
CA LYS A 308 -12.72 -2.15 -21.76
C LYS A 308 -13.91 -2.94 -21.26
N LEU A 309 -14.54 -2.44 -20.20
CA LEU A 309 -15.84 -2.96 -19.79
C LEU A 309 -16.88 -2.68 -20.89
N PRO A 310 -17.79 -3.61 -21.19
CA PRO A 310 -18.92 -3.34 -22.06
C PRO A 310 -19.70 -2.11 -21.53
N PRO A 311 -20.26 -1.27 -22.41
CA PRO A 311 -21.16 -0.21 -21.98
C PRO A 311 -22.27 -0.83 -21.12
N CYS A 312 -22.32 -0.44 -19.85
CA CYS A 312 -23.38 -0.89 -18.96
C CYS A 312 -24.68 -0.30 -19.49
N SER A 313 -25.62 -1.14 -19.96
CA SER A 313 -26.92 -0.66 -20.42
C SER A 313 -27.60 0.16 -19.31
N LYS A 314 -28.48 1.12 -19.65
CA LYS A 314 -29.21 1.90 -18.63
C LYS A 314 -29.92 1.00 -17.62
N ASP A 315 -30.47 -0.13 -18.10
CA ASP A 315 -31.11 -1.15 -17.25
C ASP A 315 -30.11 -1.86 -16.34
N SER A 316 -28.91 -2.15 -16.84
CA SER A 316 -27.83 -2.76 -16.05
C SER A 316 -27.27 -1.78 -15.00
N GLN A 317 -27.16 -0.49 -15.33
CA GLN A 317 -26.76 0.56 -14.39
C GLN A 317 -27.80 0.73 -13.29
N GLN A 318 -29.08 0.76 -13.65
CA GLN A 318 -30.17 0.89 -12.70
C GLN A 318 -30.30 -0.37 -11.83
N LYS A 319 -30.13 -1.56 -12.40
CA LYS A 319 -30.05 -2.82 -11.64
C LYS A 319 -28.86 -2.84 -10.69
N GLU A 320 -27.68 -2.41 -11.13
CA GLU A 320 -26.49 -2.33 -10.27
C GLU A 320 -26.66 -1.26 -9.19
N GLN A 321 -27.31 -0.13 -9.48
CA GLN A 321 -27.64 0.88 -8.49
C GLN A 321 -28.65 0.34 -7.44
N LEU A 322 -29.65 -0.42 -7.87
CA LEU A 322 -30.59 -1.12 -6.99
C LEU A 322 -29.89 -2.20 -6.15
N LEU A 323 -28.98 -2.97 -6.74
CA LEU A 323 -28.17 -3.96 -6.04
C LEU A 323 -27.22 -3.29 -5.04
N ARG A 324 -26.57 -2.17 -5.39
CA ARG A 324 -25.77 -1.34 -4.47
C ARG A 324 -26.62 -0.87 -3.30
N ARG A 325 -27.84 -0.38 -3.55
CA ARG A 325 -28.79 0.03 -2.50
C ARG A 325 -29.18 -1.15 -1.60
N ALA A 326 -29.41 -2.33 -2.18
CA ALA A 326 -29.70 -3.55 -1.41
C ALA A 326 -28.49 -4.04 -0.60
N ARG A 327 -27.26 -3.82 -1.10
CA ARG A 327 -25.99 -4.12 -0.42
C ARG A 327 -25.59 -3.07 0.62
N LEU A 328 -26.25 -1.91 0.69
CA LEU A 328 -26.04 -0.97 1.79
C LEU A 328 -26.45 -1.67 3.09
N PRO A 329 -25.55 -1.74 4.08
CA PRO A 329 -25.72 -2.53 5.30
C PRO A 329 -26.82 -1.99 6.25
N TRP A 330 -27.44 -0.86 5.93
CA TRP A 330 -28.26 -0.09 6.85
C TRP A 330 -29.72 -0.03 6.39
N PRO A 331 -30.66 -0.66 7.11
CA PRO A 331 -32.10 -0.56 6.83
C PRO A 331 -32.67 0.87 6.88
N HIS A 332 -31.94 1.82 7.49
CA HIS A 332 -32.29 3.23 7.49
C HIS A 332 -31.73 4.00 6.28
N MET A 333 -30.59 3.57 5.70
CA MET A 333 -30.13 4.11 4.41
C MET A 333 -30.94 3.60 3.24
N GLN A 334 -31.46 2.37 3.33
CA GLN A 334 -32.44 1.85 2.37
C GLN A 334 -33.72 2.70 2.36
N ARG A 335 -34.03 3.38 3.47
CA ARG A 335 -35.15 4.32 3.65
C ARG A 335 -34.82 5.77 3.31
N ILE A 336 -33.55 6.13 3.10
CA ILE A 336 -33.23 7.44 2.53
C ILE A 336 -33.80 7.38 1.11
N GLU A 337 -34.85 8.16 0.87
CA GLU A 337 -35.23 8.54 -0.49
C GLU A 337 -34.08 9.39 -1.01
N TYR A 338 -33.08 8.73 -1.59
CA TYR A 338 -32.13 9.41 -2.44
C TYR A 338 -32.99 10.10 -3.51
N PRO A 339 -32.92 11.43 -3.66
CA PRO A 339 -33.48 12.07 -4.83
C PRO A 339 -32.97 11.29 -6.03
N SER A 340 -33.87 10.94 -6.95
CA SER A 340 -33.57 10.02 -8.05
C SER A 340 -32.38 10.46 -8.92
N LEU A 341 -31.87 11.68 -8.74
CA LEU A 341 -30.51 12.09 -9.09
C LEU A 341 -29.98 13.01 -7.98
N ALA A 342 -28.80 12.73 -7.39
CA ALA A 342 -28.07 13.78 -6.69
C ALA A 342 -27.83 14.94 -7.67
N GLU A 343 -28.05 16.16 -7.19
CA GLU A 343 -27.66 17.35 -7.94
C GLU A 343 -26.13 17.40 -8.05
N VAL A 344 -25.66 17.94 -9.17
CA VAL A 344 -24.24 18.20 -9.37
C VAL A 344 -23.80 19.25 -8.35
N PRO A 345 -22.61 19.17 -7.72
CA PRO A 345 -22.16 20.23 -6.81
C PRO A 345 -22.19 21.61 -7.48
N THR A 346 -22.62 22.65 -6.76
CA THR A 346 -22.91 23.97 -7.34
C THR A 346 -21.73 24.58 -8.10
N GLY A 347 -20.51 24.39 -7.63
CA GLY A 347 -19.30 24.88 -8.31
C GLY A 347 -19.08 24.24 -9.68
N PHE A 348 -19.45 22.97 -9.86
CA PHE A 348 -19.44 22.33 -11.18
C PHE A 348 -20.60 22.80 -12.06
N GLN A 349 -21.75 23.16 -11.48
CA GLN A 349 -22.87 23.75 -12.24
C GLN A 349 -22.52 25.15 -12.75
N GLU A 350 -21.93 25.97 -11.88
CA GLU A 350 -21.40 27.31 -12.18
C GLU A 350 -20.32 27.21 -13.28
N LEU A 351 -19.35 26.30 -13.13
CA LEU A 351 -18.32 26.04 -14.14
C LEU A 351 -18.89 25.59 -15.50
N CYS A 352 -19.95 24.77 -15.50
CA CYS A 352 -20.63 24.36 -16.75
C CYS A 352 -21.24 25.54 -17.52
N SER A 353 -21.58 26.63 -16.82
CA SER A 353 -22.12 27.84 -17.43
C SER A 353 -21.05 28.61 -18.21
N LEU A 354 -19.78 28.53 -17.78
CA LEU A 354 -18.64 29.06 -18.52
C LEU A 354 -18.19 28.11 -19.63
N VAL A 355 -17.97 26.83 -19.28
CA VAL A 355 -17.39 25.82 -20.16
C VAL A 355 -18.22 24.54 -20.11
N PRO A 356 -18.93 24.18 -21.20
CA PRO A 356 -19.76 22.98 -21.21
C PRO A 356 -18.92 21.72 -20.96
N LEU A 357 -19.27 20.95 -19.92
CA LEU A 357 -18.63 19.67 -19.61
C LEU A 357 -19.32 18.51 -20.34
N GLU A 358 -18.63 17.38 -20.46
CA GLU A 358 -19.19 16.17 -21.10
C GLU A 358 -20.27 15.52 -20.25
N ASP A 359 -21.35 15.03 -20.87
CA ASP A 359 -22.47 14.37 -20.18
C ASP A 359 -22.01 13.17 -19.33
N GLU A 360 -21.02 12.42 -19.81
CA GLU A 360 -20.43 11.28 -19.09
C GLU A 360 -19.76 11.75 -17.79
N PHE A 361 -19.07 12.90 -17.80
CA PHE A 361 -18.48 13.46 -16.59
C PHE A 361 -19.55 13.89 -15.60
N ILE A 362 -20.60 14.56 -16.09
CA ILE A 362 -21.73 14.97 -15.26
C ILE A 362 -22.41 13.76 -14.61
N ASP A 363 -22.61 12.67 -15.35
CA ASP A 363 -23.14 11.43 -14.78
C ASP A 363 -22.21 10.85 -13.70
N ILE A 364 -20.90 10.80 -13.97
CA ILE A 364 -19.91 10.36 -12.97
C ILE A 364 -19.99 11.26 -11.71
N LEU A 365 -20.06 12.59 -11.85
CA LEU A 365 -20.18 13.50 -10.72
C LEU A 365 -21.41 13.23 -9.86
N ARG A 366 -22.57 12.98 -10.49
CA ARG A 366 -23.79 12.61 -9.73
C ARG A 366 -23.61 11.30 -8.97
N ASN A 367 -22.95 10.31 -9.59
CA ASN A 367 -22.62 9.05 -8.91
C ASN A 367 -21.63 9.25 -7.75
N ILE A 368 -20.70 10.18 -7.90
CA ILE A 368 -19.76 10.54 -6.83
C ILE A 368 -20.51 11.24 -5.69
N GLU A 369 -21.36 12.22 -5.99
CA GLU A 369 -22.10 12.98 -5.00
C GLU A 369 -23.09 12.11 -4.21
N ASN A 370 -23.70 11.12 -4.87
CA ASN A 370 -24.54 10.11 -4.19
C ASN A 370 -23.81 9.46 -3.02
N PHE A 371 -22.52 9.09 -3.16
CA PHE A 371 -21.79 8.53 -2.03
C PHE A 371 -21.35 9.61 -1.03
N CYS A 372 -21.02 10.83 -1.47
CA CYS A 372 -20.69 11.93 -0.56
C CYS A 372 -21.85 12.19 0.41
N ILE A 373 -23.10 12.16 -0.08
CA ILE A 373 -24.32 12.25 0.74
C ILE A 373 -24.34 11.15 1.82
N VAL A 374 -24.02 9.91 1.43
CA VAL A 374 -23.95 8.78 2.38
C VAL A 374 -22.90 9.03 3.46
N PHE A 375 -21.71 9.48 3.08
CA PHE A 375 -20.64 9.81 4.02
C PHE A 375 -21.05 10.92 4.99
N ARG A 376 -21.75 11.96 4.51
CA ARG A 376 -22.27 13.05 5.34
C ARG A 376 -23.33 12.56 6.33
N GLU A 377 -24.25 11.70 5.88
CA GLU A 377 -25.31 11.19 6.73
C GLU A 377 -24.79 10.23 7.81
N VAL A 378 -23.83 9.35 7.48
CA VAL A 378 -23.19 8.51 8.50
C VAL A 378 -22.47 9.37 9.54
N HIS A 379 -21.74 10.38 9.09
CA HIS A 379 -21.07 11.31 9.98
C HIS A 379 -22.06 11.98 10.94
N ARG A 380 -23.18 12.50 10.41
CA ARG A 380 -24.26 13.12 11.21
C ARG A 380 -24.86 12.15 12.23
N SER A 381 -24.98 10.87 11.89
CA SER A 381 -25.51 9.84 12.78
C SER A 381 -24.53 9.38 13.88
N GLY A 382 -23.27 9.83 13.85
CA GLY A 382 -22.22 9.40 14.78
C GLY A 382 -21.69 7.97 14.53
N LYS A 383 -22.10 7.33 13.42
CA LYS A 383 -21.78 5.92 13.11
C LYS A 383 -20.61 5.75 12.14
N ILE A 384 -19.68 6.70 12.09
CA ILE A 384 -18.55 6.71 11.14
C ILE A 384 -17.76 5.39 11.18
N LYS A 385 -17.56 4.83 12.39
CA LYS A 385 -16.85 3.55 12.62
C LYS A 385 -17.45 2.34 11.88
N THR A 386 -18.63 2.51 11.29
CA THR A 386 -19.37 1.46 10.61
C THR A 386 -19.25 1.52 9.08
N LEU A 387 -18.71 2.63 8.53
CA LEU A 387 -18.31 2.72 7.13
C LEU A 387 -17.10 1.83 6.90
N ARG A 388 -17.18 0.98 5.86
CA ARG A 388 -16.02 0.24 5.36
C ARG A 388 -15.66 0.74 3.96
N ALA A 389 -14.36 0.71 3.68
CA ALA A 389 -13.74 0.99 2.39
C ALA A 389 -14.50 0.38 1.19
N THR A 390 -14.90 -0.86 1.38
CA THR A 390 -15.50 -1.75 0.39
C THR A 390 -17.01 -1.61 0.28
N ASP A 391 -17.60 -0.68 1.04
CA ASP A 391 -19.03 -0.32 0.93
C ASP A 391 -19.32 0.38 -0.41
N PHE A 392 -18.29 0.92 -1.05
CA PHE A 392 -18.41 1.68 -2.29
C PHE A 392 -17.44 1.12 -3.33
N ASP A 393 -17.97 0.49 -4.38
CA ASP A 393 -17.17 0.17 -5.55
C ASP A 393 -16.99 1.42 -6.41
N VAL A 394 -15.91 2.14 -6.14
CA VAL A 394 -15.47 3.30 -6.94
C VAL A 394 -14.58 2.91 -8.12
N THR A 395 -14.24 1.62 -8.27
CA THR A 395 -13.40 1.13 -9.37
C THR A 395 -14.05 1.44 -10.71
N SER A 396 -15.37 1.20 -10.81
CA SER A 396 -16.18 1.56 -11.97
C SER A 396 -16.09 3.06 -12.31
N LEU A 397 -16.22 3.94 -11.32
CA LEU A 397 -16.15 5.40 -11.54
C LEU A 397 -14.76 5.83 -12.00
N ARG A 398 -13.71 5.29 -11.37
CA ARG A 398 -12.31 5.52 -11.76
C ARG A 398 -12.04 5.07 -13.20
N TYR A 399 -12.56 3.91 -13.59
CA TYR A 399 -12.45 3.41 -14.97
C TYR A 399 -13.12 4.33 -15.97
N ARG A 400 -14.36 4.75 -15.69
CA ARG A 400 -15.10 5.67 -16.56
C ARG A 400 -14.33 6.97 -16.76
N LEU A 401 -13.80 7.54 -15.67
CA LEU A 401 -12.92 8.72 -15.73
C LEU A 401 -11.68 8.47 -16.59
N LEU A 402 -11.00 7.33 -16.47
CA LEU A 402 -9.81 7.03 -17.29
C LEU A 402 -10.13 6.78 -18.78
N CYS A 403 -11.36 6.37 -19.08
CA CYS A 403 -11.84 6.13 -20.44
C CYS A 403 -12.33 7.38 -21.19
N MET A 404 -12.40 8.56 -20.56
CA MET A 404 -12.83 9.80 -21.20
C MET A 404 -11.78 10.30 -22.22
N GLU A 405 -11.91 9.90 -23.48
CA GLU A 405 -10.88 10.13 -24.52
C GLU A 405 -10.76 11.58 -24.98
N SER A 406 -11.87 12.31 -25.05
CA SER A 406 -11.93 13.72 -25.47
C SER A 406 -11.25 14.63 -24.44
N ALA A 407 -11.52 14.41 -23.16
CA ALA A 407 -10.86 15.14 -22.06
C ALA A 407 -9.33 15.02 -22.11
N ARG A 408 -8.76 13.86 -22.51
CA ARG A 408 -7.30 13.63 -22.47
C ARG A 408 -6.47 14.44 -23.48
N ARG A 409 -7.11 15.14 -24.42
CA ARG A 409 -6.40 15.91 -25.47
C ARG A 409 -5.89 17.25 -24.98
N SER A 410 -6.65 17.91 -24.09
CA SER A 410 -6.32 19.23 -23.53
C SER A 410 -5.88 20.27 -24.58
N ALA A 411 -6.34 20.20 -25.84
CA ALA A 411 -5.85 21.06 -26.92
C ALA A 411 -6.62 22.39 -26.98
N THR A 412 -7.93 22.34 -26.77
CA THR A 412 -8.78 23.53 -26.62
C THR A 412 -8.96 23.91 -25.15
N HIS A 413 -9.41 25.14 -24.87
CA HIS A 413 -9.77 25.57 -23.52
C HIS A 413 -10.85 24.67 -22.90
N LYS A 414 -11.86 24.30 -23.69
CA LYS A 414 -12.90 23.35 -23.27
C LYS A 414 -12.33 21.98 -22.88
N GLU A 415 -11.44 21.43 -23.71
CA GLU A 415 -10.80 20.15 -23.42
C GLU A 415 -9.88 20.23 -22.19
N LEU A 416 -9.18 21.35 -22.00
CA LEU A 416 -8.33 21.59 -20.83
C LEU A 416 -9.16 21.56 -19.53
N VAL A 417 -10.26 22.31 -19.47
CA VAL A 417 -11.15 22.33 -18.30
C VAL A 417 -11.75 20.94 -18.06
N GLY A 418 -12.17 20.25 -19.12
CA GLY A 418 -12.65 18.87 -19.04
C GLY A 418 -11.61 17.89 -18.49
N ASP A 419 -10.35 17.96 -18.93
CA ASP A 419 -9.25 17.12 -18.42
C ASP A 419 -8.92 17.44 -16.97
N ALA A 420 -8.89 18.73 -16.61
CA ALA A 420 -8.66 19.19 -15.25
C ALA A 420 -9.76 18.69 -14.31
N CYS A 421 -11.02 18.73 -14.74
CA CYS A 421 -12.17 18.19 -14.01
C CYS A 421 -12.02 16.67 -13.78
N ARG A 422 -11.65 15.92 -14.82
CA ARG A 422 -11.45 14.47 -14.77
C ARG A 422 -10.31 14.08 -13.83
N ILE A 423 -9.15 14.73 -13.95
CA ILE A 423 -7.99 14.48 -13.07
C ILE A 423 -8.29 14.91 -11.64
N GLY A 424 -8.93 16.07 -11.45
CA GLY A 424 -9.37 16.54 -10.13
C GLY A 424 -10.31 15.55 -9.45
N ALA A 425 -11.29 15.00 -10.18
CA ALA A 425 -12.17 13.95 -9.66
C ALA A 425 -11.42 12.65 -9.33
N LEU A 426 -10.42 12.25 -10.12
CA LEU A 426 -9.56 11.11 -9.79
C LEU A 426 -8.75 11.37 -8.51
N VAL A 427 -8.22 12.58 -8.33
CA VAL A 427 -7.51 12.97 -7.11
C VAL A 427 -8.46 13.02 -5.92
N PHE A 428 -9.67 13.56 -6.05
CA PHE A 428 -10.68 13.49 -4.99
C PHE A 428 -11.01 12.05 -4.60
N LEU A 429 -11.24 11.16 -5.58
CA LEU A 429 -11.46 9.74 -5.31
C LEU A 429 -10.23 9.09 -4.66
N LYS A 430 -9.03 9.61 -4.91
CA LYS A 430 -7.80 9.18 -4.25
C LYS A 430 -7.76 9.68 -2.80
N THR A 431 -8.00 10.96 -2.54
CA THR A 431 -7.97 11.54 -1.18
C THR A 431 -9.00 10.89 -0.27
N VAL A 432 -10.15 10.49 -0.81
CA VAL A 432 -11.18 9.76 -0.05
C VAL A 432 -10.81 8.29 0.10
N PHE A 433 -10.54 7.56 -0.98
CA PHE A 433 -10.51 6.08 -0.95
C PHE A 433 -9.12 5.44 -0.91
N ASP A 434 -8.03 6.18 -1.16
CA ASP A 434 -6.68 5.65 -0.91
C ASP A 434 -6.34 5.68 0.59
N GLN A 435 -7.12 6.40 1.41
CA GLN A 435 -7.16 6.20 2.86
C GLN A 435 -7.75 4.83 3.25
N PHE A 436 -8.27 4.06 2.29
CA PHE A 436 -9.09 2.87 2.50
C PHE A 436 -8.68 1.69 1.60
N GLY A 437 -7.43 1.67 1.12
CA GLY A 437 -6.94 0.63 0.22
C GLY A 437 -6.82 -0.77 0.85
N TRP A 438 -6.38 -1.74 0.05
CA TRP A 438 -6.09 -3.14 0.44
C TRP A 438 -5.08 -3.26 1.62
N TRP A 439 -4.45 -2.16 2.00
CA TRP A 439 -3.41 -2.08 3.04
C TRP A 439 -3.94 -1.47 4.36
N GLY A 440 -5.23 -1.20 4.46
CA GLY A 440 -5.87 -0.64 5.65
C GLY A 440 -5.92 0.89 5.68
N THR A 441 -6.44 1.43 6.79
CA THR A 441 -6.65 2.86 6.99
C THR A 441 -5.36 3.57 7.39
N SER A 442 -4.75 4.32 6.48
CA SER A 442 -3.63 5.22 6.83
C SER A 442 -3.97 6.66 6.43
N ARG A 443 -3.69 7.61 7.34
CA ARG A 443 -3.77 9.06 7.08
C ARG A 443 -2.80 9.51 5.97
N VAL A 444 -1.80 8.70 5.67
CA VAL A 444 -0.81 8.97 4.63
C VAL A 444 -1.12 8.01 3.48
N VAL A 445 -1.36 8.53 2.29
CA VAL A 445 -1.42 7.77 1.03
C VAL A 445 -0.01 7.22 0.75
N ARG A 446 0.47 6.26 1.53
CA ARG A 446 1.83 5.74 1.41
C ARG A 446 1.90 4.91 0.14
N GLY A 447 2.90 5.21 -0.67
CA GLY A 447 3.52 4.21 -1.54
C GLY A 447 2.96 4.04 -2.94
N ARG A 448 2.19 5.01 -3.46
CA ARG A 448 1.93 5.09 -4.90
C ARG A 448 2.46 6.39 -5.47
N GLN A 449 3.24 6.26 -6.54
CA GLN A 449 3.68 7.40 -7.32
C GLN A 449 2.47 8.22 -7.78
N HIS A 450 2.65 9.52 -7.81
CA HIS A 450 1.65 10.49 -8.25
C HIS A 450 2.33 11.64 -9.00
N ALA A 451 3.57 11.42 -9.45
CA ALA A 451 4.39 12.42 -10.10
C ALA A 451 3.73 12.93 -11.38
N THR A 452 3.27 12.03 -12.26
CA THR A 452 2.61 12.42 -13.51
C THR A 452 1.32 13.19 -13.23
N VAL A 453 0.50 12.73 -12.28
CA VAL A 453 -0.75 13.42 -11.90
C VAL A 453 -0.47 14.83 -11.36
N LEU A 454 0.55 15.01 -10.52
CA LEU A 454 0.95 16.33 -10.03
C LEU A 454 1.45 17.23 -11.16
N GLU A 455 2.30 16.72 -12.05
CA GLU A 455 2.78 17.51 -13.20
C GLU A 455 1.64 17.93 -14.12
N LYS A 456 0.66 17.05 -14.37
CA LYS A 456 -0.55 17.43 -15.12
C LYS A 456 -1.34 18.54 -14.41
N LEU A 457 -1.55 18.42 -13.10
CA LEU A 457 -2.24 19.45 -12.31
C LEU A 457 -1.51 20.80 -12.38
N LYS A 458 -0.18 20.81 -12.29
CA LYS A 458 0.61 22.03 -12.46
C LYS A 458 0.38 22.66 -13.83
N VAL A 459 0.48 21.87 -14.89
CA VAL A 459 0.23 22.32 -16.27
C VAL A 459 -1.19 22.89 -16.40
N TYR A 460 -2.20 22.25 -15.81
CA TYR A 460 -3.56 22.75 -15.87
C TYR A 460 -3.72 24.06 -15.14
N LEU A 461 -3.26 24.16 -13.89
CA LEU A 461 -3.34 25.38 -13.11
C LEU A 461 -2.63 26.55 -13.81
N THR A 462 -1.43 26.35 -14.37
CA THR A 462 -0.72 27.38 -15.15
C THR A 462 -1.48 27.79 -16.42
N ARG A 463 -2.10 26.83 -17.12
CA ARG A 463 -2.86 27.12 -18.34
C ARG A 463 -4.21 27.77 -18.05
N LEU A 464 -4.86 27.42 -16.94
CA LEU A 464 -6.10 28.07 -16.49
C LEU A 464 -5.82 29.52 -16.07
N ASP A 465 -4.69 29.76 -15.39
CA ASP A 465 -4.26 31.11 -14.98
C ASP A 465 -3.95 32.05 -16.15
N SER A 466 -3.66 31.49 -17.32
CA SER A 466 -3.41 32.23 -18.58
C SER A 466 -4.55 32.10 -19.59
N SER A 467 -5.67 31.50 -19.19
CA SER A 467 -6.82 31.27 -20.07
C SER A 467 -7.73 32.50 -20.22
N VAL A 468 -8.67 32.42 -21.16
CA VAL A 468 -9.67 33.47 -21.39
C VAL A 468 -10.55 33.73 -20.16
N ASP A 469 -10.78 32.70 -19.34
CA ASP A 469 -11.63 32.75 -18.15
C ASP A 469 -10.80 32.90 -16.86
N ALA A 470 -9.52 33.25 -16.95
CA ALA A 470 -8.59 33.23 -15.82
C ALA A 470 -9.00 34.12 -14.63
N LEU A 471 -9.79 35.16 -14.89
CA LEU A 471 -10.30 36.09 -13.88
C LEU A 471 -11.76 35.84 -13.54
N GLU A 472 -12.43 34.92 -14.23
CA GLU A 472 -13.81 34.55 -13.91
C GLU A 472 -13.83 33.82 -12.57
N THR A 473 -14.82 34.16 -11.74
CA THR A 473 -14.87 33.70 -10.34
C THR A 473 -14.95 32.18 -10.30
N GLU A 474 -15.78 31.57 -11.15
CA GLU A 474 -16.00 30.14 -11.22
C GLU A 474 -14.71 29.37 -11.61
N CYS A 475 -13.87 29.95 -12.47
CA CYS A 475 -12.59 29.36 -12.87
C CYS A 475 -11.54 29.47 -11.75
N LEU A 476 -11.51 30.59 -11.03
CA LEU A 476 -10.65 30.78 -9.85
C LEU A 476 -11.05 29.84 -8.71
N GLU A 477 -12.35 29.72 -8.42
CA GLU A 477 -12.88 28.80 -7.42
C GLU A 477 -12.58 27.33 -7.76
N PHE A 478 -12.69 26.95 -9.04
CA PHE A 478 -12.29 25.62 -9.51
C PHE A 478 -10.78 25.38 -9.36
N SER A 479 -9.95 26.37 -9.69
CA SER A 479 -8.50 26.30 -9.54
C SER A 479 -8.10 26.18 -8.06
N LEU A 480 -8.82 26.86 -7.16
CA LEU A 480 -8.65 26.73 -5.71
C LEU A 480 -8.93 25.28 -5.27
N TRP A 481 -10.04 24.71 -5.72
CA TRP A 481 -10.38 23.32 -5.41
C TRP A 481 -9.33 22.33 -5.91
N LEU A 482 -8.86 22.46 -7.16
CA LEU A 482 -7.79 21.61 -7.70
C LEU A 482 -6.50 21.72 -6.89
N THR A 483 -6.11 22.93 -6.52
CA THR A 483 -4.89 23.21 -5.76
C THR A 483 -4.95 22.56 -4.38
N CYS A 484 -6.08 22.70 -3.68
CA CYS A 484 -6.28 22.05 -2.38
C CYS A 484 -6.28 20.53 -2.49
N MET A 485 -6.98 19.95 -3.48
CA MET A 485 -6.98 18.50 -3.70
C MET A 485 -5.58 17.95 -3.98
N ALA A 486 -4.75 18.71 -4.73
CA ALA A 486 -3.35 18.38 -4.96
C ALA A 486 -2.52 18.47 -3.68
N GLY A 487 -2.74 19.50 -2.86
CA GLY A 487 -2.09 19.71 -1.56
C GLY A 487 -2.33 18.59 -0.56
N LEU A 488 -3.42 17.84 -0.70
CA LEU A 488 -3.72 16.65 0.12
C LEU A 488 -2.92 15.40 -0.26
N LEU A 489 -2.19 15.41 -1.38
CA LEU A 489 -1.33 14.30 -1.78
C LEU A 489 0.02 14.38 -1.04
N PRO A 490 0.77 13.26 -0.93
CA PRO A 490 2.10 13.27 -0.30
C PRO A 490 3.14 14.05 -1.13
N LEU A 491 3.23 15.37 -0.92
CA LEU A 491 4.11 16.23 -1.71
C LEU A 491 5.57 16.20 -1.25
N GLN A 492 6.49 16.18 -2.22
CA GLN A 492 7.88 16.55 -1.99
C GLN A 492 8.00 18.06 -1.78
N TYR A 493 9.08 18.51 -1.15
CA TYR A 493 9.31 19.93 -0.82
C TYR A 493 9.05 20.88 -1.99
N ILE A 494 9.62 20.61 -3.18
CA ILE A 494 9.45 21.47 -4.35
C ILE A 494 8.01 21.57 -4.82
N ASN A 495 7.25 20.48 -4.73
CA ASN A 495 5.83 20.47 -5.09
C ASN A 495 5.02 21.21 -4.03
N LYS A 496 5.34 21.02 -2.74
CA LYS A 496 4.69 21.74 -1.62
C LYS A 496 4.81 23.25 -1.79
N VAL A 497 6.02 23.75 -2.07
CA VAL A 497 6.28 25.18 -2.32
C VAL A 497 5.49 25.68 -3.53
N TRP A 498 5.50 24.93 -4.65
CA TRP A 498 4.80 25.33 -5.87
C TRP A 498 3.28 25.42 -5.67
N PHE A 499 2.65 24.39 -5.07
CA PHE A 499 1.21 24.40 -4.81
C PHE A 499 0.83 25.43 -3.75
N GLY A 500 1.72 25.71 -2.78
CA GLY A 500 1.52 26.78 -1.81
C GLY A 500 1.52 28.17 -2.44
N ALA A 501 2.46 28.46 -3.33
CA ALA A 501 2.48 29.72 -4.08
C ALA A 501 1.24 29.88 -4.97
N CYS A 502 0.81 28.80 -5.62
CA CYS A 502 -0.42 28.78 -6.41
C CYS A 502 -1.66 29.06 -5.55
N LEU A 503 -1.75 28.44 -4.37
CA LEU A 503 -2.83 28.66 -3.41
C LEU A 503 -2.90 30.12 -2.97
N GLY A 504 -1.77 30.72 -2.58
CA GLY A 504 -1.70 32.12 -2.17
C GLY A 504 -2.17 33.07 -3.27
N ALA A 505 -1.70 32.88 -4.51
CA ALA A 505 -2.08 33.71 -5.64
C ALA A 505 -3.58 33.61 -5.97
N ILE A 506 -4.18 32.42 -5.91
CA ILE A 506 -5.62 32.22 -6.18
C ILE A 506 -6.46 32.89 -5.09
N VAL A 507 -6.05 32.75 -3.83
CA VAL A 507 -6.80 33.35 -2.72
C VAL A 507 -6.70 34.87 -2.73
N GLU A 508 -5.56 35.45 -3.07
CA GLU A 508 -5.43 36.89 -3.27
C GLU A 508 -6.39 37.38 -4.36
N LYS A 509 -6.47 36.68 -5.51
CA LYS A 509 -7.40 37.01 -6.61
C LYS A 509 -8.88 36.90 -6.21
N LEU A 510 -9.21 35.94 -5.35
CA LEU A 510 -10.57 35.76 -4.82
C LEU A 510 -10.88 36.68 -3.61
N GLY A 511 -9.89 37.39 -3.08
CA GLY A 511 -10.05 38.25 -1.90
C GLY A 511 -10.44 37.50 -0.63
N LEU A 512 -9.99 36.26 -0.43
CA LEU A 512 -10.34 35.46 0.75
C LEU A 512 -9.31 35.68 1.87
N GLU A 513 -9.73 36.31 2.97
CA GLU A 513 -8.82 36.64 4.08
C GLU A 513 -8.80 35.58 5.20
N ALA A 514 -9.78 34.68 5.22
CA ALA A 514 -10.00 33.72 6.30
C ALA A 514 -10.30 32.32 5.78
N TRP A 515 -9.95 31.31 6.58
CA TRP A 515 -10.18 29.90 6.27
C TRP A 515 -11.66 29.60 5.99
N GLU A 516 -12.58 30.27 6.69
CA GLU A 516 -14.03 30.07 6.52
C GLU A 516 -14.48 30.43 5.09
N GLY A 517 -13.87 31.46 4.47
CA GLY A 517 -14.12 31.83 3.09
C GLY A 517 -13.58 30.79 2.10
N VAL A 518 -12.35 30.33 2.33
CA VAL A 518 -11.72 29.24 1.55
C VAL A 518 -12.57 27.97 1.63
N GLU A 519 -12.98 27.56 2.83
CA GLU A 519 -13.81 26.37 3.04
C GLU A 519 -15.17 26.50 2.35
N ALA A 520 -15.80 27.69 2.39
CA ALA A 520 -17.07 27.94 1.72
C ALA A 520 -16.97 27.73 0.20
N VAL A 521 -15.88 28.19 -0.42
CA VAL A 521 -15.61 27.95 -1.85
C VAL A 521 -15.37 26.46 -2.13
N LEU A 522 -14.51 25.82 -1.35
CA LEU A 522 -14.18 24.40 -1.54
C LEU A 522 -15.41 23.49 -1.45
N ARG A 523 -16.38 23.86 -0.61
CA ARG A 523 -17.67 23.15 -0.44
C ARG A 523 -18.61 23.22 -1.65
N LYS A 524 -18.40 24.16 -2.57
CA LYS A 524 -19.17 24.22 -3.83
C LYS A 524 -18.87 23.02 -4.73
N PHE A 525 -17.69 22.41 -4.59
CA PHE A 525 -17.24 21.26 -5.37
C PHE A 525 -17.37 19.95 -4.56
N LEU A 526 -16.81 18.86 -5.08
CA LEU A 526 -16.78 17.57 -4.38
C LEU A 526 -16.05 17.70 -3.04
N TRP A 527 -16.76 17.44 -1.93
CA TRP A 527 -16.27 17.72 -0.59
C TRP A 527 -16.85 16.79 0.49
N ILE A 528 -16.00 16.40 1.44
CA ILE A 528 -16.37 15.61 2.63
C ILE A 528 -15.70 16.27 3.84
N GLN A 529 -16.48 16.94 4.68
CA GLN A 529 -15.96 17.84 5.73
C GLN A 529 -14.93 17.18 6.64
N TRP A 530 -15.21 15.98 7.14
CA TRP A 530 -14.39 15.31 8.13
C TRP A 530 -13.13 14.67 7.54
N ILE A 531 -13.05 14.56 6.21
CA ILE A 531 -11.86 14.07 5.49
C ILE A 531 -11.01 15.25 5.03
N HIS A 532 -11.63 16.21 4.32
CA HIS A 532 -10.89 17.28 3.64
C HIS A 532 -10.72 18.54 4.48
N GLY A 533 -11.67 18.86 5.38
CA GLY A 533 -11.64 20.12 6.15
C GLY A 533 -10.37 20.29 6.97
N PRO A 534 -10.05 19.39 7.92
CA PRO A 534 -8.84 19.51 8.72
C PRO A 534 -7.56 19.49 7.88
N ALA A 535 -7.48 18.63 6.87
CA ALA A 535 -6.26 18.46 6.07
C ALA A 535 -6.00 19.63 5.12
N CYS A 536 -7.05 20.18 4.49
CA CYS A 536 -6.91 21.38 3.67
C CYS A 536 -6.61 22.61 4.54
N LYS A 537 -7.15 22.69 5.76
CA LYS A 537 -6.85 23.77 6.70
C LYS A 537 -5.38 23.75 7.11
N GLU A 538 -4.84 22.58 7.42
CA GLU A 538 -3.42 22.40 7.71
C GLU A 538 -2.56 22.86 6.54
N PHE A 539 -2.88 22.42 5.31
CA PHE A 539 -2.17 22.86 4.10
C PHE A 539 -2.26 24.39 3.90
N TRP A 540 -3.43 24.99 4.10
CA TRP A 540 -3.63 26.44 4.04
C TRP A 540 -2.76 27.20 5.07
N GLU A 541 -2.78 26.78 6.33
CA GLU A 541 -2.02 27.42 7.40
C GLU A 541 -0.51 27.28 7.22
N GLU A 542 -0.02 26.14 6.73
CA GLU A 542 1.40 25.94 6.42
C GLU A 542 1.89 26.92 5.35
N THR A 543 1.10 27.14 4.31
CA THR A 543 1.47 28.04 3.21
C THR A 543 1.48 29.52 3.63
N HIS A 544 0.66 29.90 4.60
CA HIS A 544 0.66 31.27 5.16
C HIS A 544 1.86 31.53 6.06
N LYS A 545 2.26 30.55 6.87
CA LYS A 545 3.42 30.67 7.78
C LYS A 545 4.74 30.79 7.03
N ASP A 546 4.90 30.05 5.93
CA ASP A 546 6.11 30.11 5.10
C ASP A 546 6.24 31.45 4.35
N GLY A 547 5.13 32.16 4.09
CA GLY A 547 5.12 33.50 3.50
C GLY A 547 5.64 34.60 4.43
N GLU A 548 5.40 34.49 5.74
CA GLU A 548 5.89 35.46 6.75
C GLU A 548 7.38 35.29 7.10
N HIS A 549 8.01 34.16 6.76
CA HIS A 549 9.44 33.94 6.99
C HIS A 549 10.32 34.20 5.75
N ALA A 550 9.70 34.49 4.60
CA ALA A 550 10.38 34.81 3.35
C ALA A 550 10.39 36.32 3.01
N MET A 551 9.70 37.15 3.80
CA MET A 551 9.90 38.61 3.87
C MET A 551 10.86 38.95 5.02
#